data_AF-A0A0C9Z995-F1
#
_entry.id   AF-A0A0C9Z995-F1
#
_cell.length_a   1.000
_cell.length_b   1.000
_cell.length_c   1.000
_cell.angle_alpha   90.00
_cell.angle_beta   90.00
_cell.angle_gamma   90.00
#
_symmetry.space_group_name_H-M   'P 1'
#
loop_
_entity.id
_entity.type
_entity.pdbx_description
1 polymer ?
#
loop_
_entity_poly.entity_id
_entity_poly.type
_entity_poly.pdbx_seq_one_letter_code
_entity_poly.pdbx_strand_id
1 'polypeptide(L)'
;TGYKLRQQISKGLQRRSEAIRKAITRYNFQAGRLDPPRPPISWKDIAQYSFLGEFNLLQHAQDDIRERMWAKPAVREATTKFFKLCHAKEEIMRLNVEMRHLRTAIHDEEREASQTIANFRHSDPLLAREFERLHQPRAAVNAIHIHRLDCLEKQYGLPR
;
A
#
# COMPACT_ATOMS: atom_id res chain seq x y z
N THR A 1 -17.55 -9.24 19.61
CA THR A 1 -18.31 -9.26 18.34
C THR A 1 -18.16 -7.96 17.59
N GLY A 2 -17.53 -7.95 16.40
CA GLY A 2 -17.25 -6.74 15.61
C GLY A 2 -18.48 -5.94 15.14
N TYR A 3 -19.69 -6.50 15.26
CA TYR A 3 -20.95 -5.83 14.89
C TYR A 3 -21.21 -4.52 15.66
N LYS A 4 -21.02 -4.53 16.99
CA LYS A 4 -21.19 -3.31 17.82
C LYS A 4 -20.20 -2.21 17.42
N LEU A 5 -18.95 -2.58 17.10
CA LEU A 5 -17.93 -1.65 16.62
C LEU A 5 -18.32 -1.05 15.26
N ARG A 6 -18.78 -1.87 14.30
CA ARG A 6 -19.28 -1.39 13.01
C ARG A 6 -20.45 -0.41 13.16
N GLN A 7 -21.39 -0.68 14.07
CA GLN A 7 -22.49 0.25 14.35
C GLN A 7 -21.99 1.59 14.90
N GLN A 8 -21.01 1.59 15.81
CA GLN A 8 -20.45 2.83 16.34
C GLN A 8 -19.73 3.64 15.27
N ILE A 9 -18.96 2.98 14.39
CA ILE A 9 -18.31 3.63 13.25
C ILE A 9 -19.36 4.28 12.34
N SER A 10 -20.42 3.54 11.99
CA SER A 10 -21.51 4.06 11.15
C SER A 10 -22.18 5.28 11.77
N LYS A 11 -22.54 5.22 13.06
CA LYS A 11 -23.11 6.37 13.79
C LYS A 11 -22.15 7.56 13.84
N GLY A 12 -20.86 7.31 14.04
CA GLY A 12 -19.82 8.35 14.01
C GLY A 12 -19.74 9.06 12.66
N LEU A 13 -19.73 8.29 11.57
CA LEU A 13 -19.71 8.83 10.20
C LEU A 13 -20.96 9.66 9.90
N GLN A 14 -22.14 9.18 10.31
CA GLN A 14 -23.39 9.93 10.15
C GLN A 14 -23.36 11.27 10.88
N ARG A 15 -22.98 11.28 12.16
CA ARG A 15 -22.88 12.51 12.96
C ARG A 15 -21.89 13.50 12.36
N ARG A 16 -20.74 13.01 11.88
CA ARG A 16 -19.75 13.86 11.21
C ARG A 16 -20.31 14.46 9.92
N SER A 17 -21.03 13.67 9.11
CA SER A 17 -21.66 14.15 7.88
C SER A 17 -22.68 15.25 8.14
N GLU A 18 -23.55 15.05 9.14
CA GLU A 18 -24.53 16.07 9.57
C GLU A 18 -23.84 17.33 10.10
N ALA A 19 -22.77 17.19 10.88
CA ALA A 19 -21.99 18.33 11.38
C ALA A 19 -21.37 19.15 10.24
N ILE A 20 -20.79 18.50 9.24
CA ILE A 20 -20.22 19.17 8.06
C ILE A 20 -21.32 19.89 7.28
N ARG A 21 -22.49 19.27 7.05
CA ARG A 21 -23.63 19.93 6.38
C ARG A 21 -24.06 21.20 7.11
N LYS A 22 -24.22 21.13 8.44
CA LYS A 22 -24.57 22.29 9.27
C LYS A 22 -23.50 23.39 9.19
N ALA A 23 -22.22 23.01 9.18
CA ALA A 23 -21.12 23.94 9.04
C ALA A 23 -21.13 24.66 7.68
N ILE A 24 -21.39 23.93 6.58
CA ILE A 24 -21.55 24.51 5.23
C ILE A 24 -22.70 25.52 5.22
N THR A 25 -23.88 25.15 5.73
CA THR A 25 -25.04 26.06 5.80
C THR A 25 -24.70 27.33 6.58
N ARG A 26 -24.05 27.18 7.74
CA ARG A 26 -23.65 28.32 8.59
C ARG A 26 -22.62 29.21 7.88
N TYR A 27 -21.62 28.61 7.23
CA TYR A 27 -20.63 29.35 6.44
C TYR A 27 -21.31 30.14 5.31
N ASN A 28 -22.14 29.49 4.49
CA ASN A 28 -22.80 30.13 3.35
C ASN A 28 -23.69 31.31 3.78
N PHE A 29 -24.40 31.16 4.90
CA PHE A 29 -25.21 32.23 5.47
C PHE A 29 -24.36 33.44 5.89
N GLN A 30 -23.21 33.23 6.53
CA GLN A 30 -22.32 34.32 6.95
C GLN A 30 -21.53 34.92 5.78
N ALA A 31 -21.09 34.08 4.83
CA ALA A 31 -20.34 34.48 3.65
C ALA A 31 -21.10 35.51 2.79
N GLY A 32 -22.43 35.33 2.65
CA GLY A 32 -23.28 36.28 1.92
C GLY A 32 -23.51 37.61 2.63
N ARG A 33 -23.16 37.73 3.92
CA ARG A 33 -23.30 38.96 4.72
C ARG A 33 -22.03 39.80 4.78
N LEU A 34 -20.93 39.31 4.19
CA LEU A 34 -19.67 40.04 4.11
C LEU A 34 -19.72 41.09 2.98
N ASP A 35 -18.87 42.10 3.08
CA ASP A 35 -18.64 43.08 2.02
C ASP A 35 -17.15 43.07 1.63
N PRO A 36 -16.78 42.55 0.43
CA PRO A 36 -17.67 41.94 -0.56
C PRO A 36 -18.17 40.55 -0.14
N PRO A 37 -19.33 40.09 -0.64
CA PRO A 37 -19.84 38.75 -0.38
C PRO A 37 -18.85 37.67 -0.81
N ARG A 38 -18.65 36.65 0.01
CA ARG A 38 -17.79 35.50 -0.33
C ARG A 38 -18.57 34.41 -1.07
N PRO A 39 -17.93 33.66 -1.99
CA PRO A 39 -18.58 32.56 -2.68
C PRO A 39 -19.09 31.47 -1.72
N PRO A 40 -20.29 30.92 -1.94
CA PRO A 40 -20.78 29.79 -1.17
C PRO A 40 -19.99 28.52 -1.50
N ILE A 41 -19.93 27.59 -0.54
CA ILE A 41 -19.28 26.29 -0.67
C ILE A 41 -20.35 25.20 -0.69
N SER A 42 -20.19 24.21 -1.56
CA SER A 42 -21.05 23.04 -1.63
C SER A 42 -20.42 21.81 -0.96
N TRP A 43 -21.24 20.78 -0.72
CA TRP A 43 -20.73 19.48 -0.28
C TRP A 43 -19.73 18.87 -1.26
N LYS A 44 -19.96 19.07 -2.57
CA LYS A 44 -19.08 18.59 -3.63
C LYS A 44 -17.69 19.22 -3.52
N ASP A 45 -17.62 20.51 -3.23
CA ASP A 45 -16.35 21.22 -3.06
C ASP A 45 -15.60 20.70 -1.84
N ILE A 46 -16.28 20.52 -0.70
CA ILE A 46 -15.67 19.93 0.50
C ILE A 46 -15.15 18.51 0.23
N ALA A 47 -15.90 17.70 -0.50
CA ALA A 47 -15.45 16.36 -0.87
C ALA A 47 -14.21 16.41 -1.77
N GLN A 48 -14.20 17.29 -2.78
CA GLN A 48 -13.08 17.48 -3.71
C GLN A 48 -11.81 17.99 -3.04
N TYR A 49 -11.93 18.83 -2.01
CA TYR A 49 -10.80 19.41 -1.28
C TYR A 49 -10.47 18.69 0.04
N SER A 50 -11.16 17.61 0.36
CA SER A 50 -10.94 16.85 1.60
C SER A 50 -9.48 16.41 1.77
N PHE A 51 -8.79 16.11 0.66
CA PHE A 51 -7.36 15.77 0.66
C PHE A 51 -6.46 16.92 1.12
N LEU A 52 -6.84 18.18 0.91
CA LEU A 52 -6.06 19.32 1.41
C LEU A 52 -6.09 19.37 2.94
N GLY A 53 -7.18 18.90 3.55
CA GLY A 53 -7.29 18.76 5.00
C GLY A 53 -6.40 17.66 5.60
N GLU A 54 -5.77 16.80 4.77
CA GLU A 54 -4.79 15.81 5.24
C GLU A 54 -3.42 16.45 5.55
N PHE A 55 -3.19 17.67 5.06
CA PHE A 55 -1.94 18.40 5.27
C PHE A 55 -2.13 19.45 6.38
N ASN A 56 -1.93 19.04 7.63
CA ASN A 56 -2.02 19.95 8.79
C ASN A 56 -1.12 21.20 8.66
N LEU A 57 -0.02 21.10 7.91
CA LEU A 57 0.86 22.23 7.61
C LEU A 57 0.14 23.37 6.86
N LEU A 58 -0.85 23.06 6.03
CA LEU A 58 -1.62 24.05 5.27
C LEU A 58 -2.61 24.81 6.14
N GLN A 59 -2.95 24.32 7.34
CA GLN A 59 -3.86 25.00 8.25
C GLN A 59 -3.27 26.33 8.77
N HIS A 60 -1.93 26.42 8.84
CA HIS A 60 -1.23 27.60 9.34
C HIS A 60 -0.81 28.58 8.24
N ALA A 61 -0.80 28.13 6.98
CA ALA A 61 -0.59 29.01 5.84
C ALA A 61 -1.90 29.75 5.55
N GLN A 62 -1.95 31.06 5.82
CA GLN A 62 -3.10 31.92 5.52
C GLN A 62 -3.24 32.24 4.01
N ASP A 63 -2.60 31.44 3.15
CA ASP A 63 -2.61 31.60 1.70
C ASP A 63 -3.76 30.81 1.07
N ASP A 64 -4.46 31.42 0.12
CA ASP A 64 -5.42 30.70 -0.70
C ASP A 64 -4.68 29.79 -1.69
N ILE A 65 -4.54 28.53 -1.30
CA ILE A 65 -3.86 27.51 -2.10
C ILE A 65 -4.74 26.92 -3.21
N ARG A 66 -6.05 27.21 -3.26
CA ARG A 66 -6.98 26.59 -4.21
C ARG A 66 -6.63 26.89 -5.66
N GLU A 67 -6.02 28.05 -5.91
CA GLU A 67 -5.56 28.46 -7.24
C GLU A 67 -4.25 27.78 -7.66
N ARG A 68 -3.52 27.17 -6.72
CA ARG A 68 -2.28 26.48 -7.03
C ARG A 68 -2.57 25.24 -7.86
N MET A 69 -1.81 25.03 -8.93
CA MET A 69 -2.01 23.89 -9.83
C MET A 69 -1.99 22.54 -9.11
N TRP A 70 -1.14 22.36 -8.09
CA TRP A 70 -1.06 21.12 -7.32
C TRP A 70 -2.29 20.87 -6.42
N ALA A 71 -3.04 21.92 -6.07
CA ALA A 71 -4.26 21.83 -5.27
C ALA A 71 -5.52 21.56 -6.12
N LYS A 72 -5.42 21.66 -7.46
CA LYS A 72 -6.53 21.34 -8.37
C LYS A 72 -6.75 19.82 -8.38
N PRO A 73 -7.97 19.32 -8.10
CA PRO A 73 -8.23 17.88 -8.01
C PRO A 73 -7.81 17.09 -9.25
N ALA A 74 -8.09 17.61 -10.45
CA ALA A 74 -7.72 16.96 -11.71
C ALA A 74 -6.19 16.82 -11.88
N VAL A 75 -5.44 17.85 -11.50
CA VAL A 75 -3.97 17.81 -11.54
C VAL A 75 -3.45 16.81 -10.52
N ARG A 76 -3.98 16.81 -9.30
CA ARG A 76 -3.59 15.84 -8.26
C ARG A 76 -3.85 14.41 -8.68
N GLU A 77 -5.00 14.14 -9.32
CA GLU A 77 -5.33 12.82 -9.85
C GLU A 77 -4.34 12.40 -10.95
N ALA A 78 -4.06 13.30 -11.92
CA ALA A 78 -3.09 13.06 -12.97
C ALA A 78 -1.68 12.79 -12.41
N THR A 79 -1.24 13.62 -11.46
CA THR A 79 0.05 13.46 -10.77
C THR A 79 0.14 12.13 -10.02
N THR A 80 -0.94 11.73 -9.33
CA THR A 80 -1.00 10.43 -8.63
C THR A 80 -0.87 9.28 -9.61
N LYS A 81 -1.59 9.32 -10.74
CA LYS A 81 -1.50 8.32 -11.81
C LYS A 81 -0.10 8.27 -12.42
N PHE A 82 0.48 9.43 -12.70
CA PHE A 82 1.84 9.56 -13.23
C PHE A 82 2.88 8.92 -12.29
N PHE A 83 2.87 9.28 -11.01
CA PHE A 83 3.81 8.69 -10.05
C PHE A 83 3.57 7.20 -9.82
N LYS A 84 2.31 6.74 -9.80
CA LYS A 84 2.02 5.29 -9.79
C LYS A 84 2.66 4.57 -10.99
N LEU A 85 2.63 5.18 -12.17
CA LEU A 85 3.27 4.62 -13.35
C LEU A 85 4.81 4.63 -13.24
N CYS A 86 5.41 5.73 -12.77
CA CYS A 86 6.85 5.79 -12.52
C CYS A 86 7.29 4.72 -11.52
N HIS A 87 6.63 4.64 -10.36
CA HIS A 87 6.93 3.64 -9.34
C HIS A 87 6.67 2.22 -9.80
N ALA A 88 5.66 1.97 -10.65
CA ALA A 88 5.46 0.65 -11.22
C ALA A 88 6.66 0.19 -12.07
N LYS A 89 7.29 1.11 -12.81
CA LYS A 89 8.51 0.79 -13.59
C LYS A 89 9.70 0.50 -12.67
N GLU A 90 9.89 1.31 -11.64
CA GLU A 90 10.92 1.10 -10.62
C GLU A 90 10.72 -0.24 -9.90
N GLU A 91 9.48 -0.55 -9.52
CA GLU A 91 9.14 -1.78 -8.83
C GLU A 91 9.37 -3.01 -9.71
N ILE A 92 9.09 -2.94 -11.02
CA ILE A 92 9.45 -4.03 -11.96
C ILE A 92 10.97 -4.27 -11.94
N MET A 93 11.78 -3.21 -11.99
CA MET A 93 13.24 -3.34 -11.94
C MET A 93 13.70 -3.95 -10.61
N ARG A 94 13.13 -3.50 -9.50
CA ARG A 94 13.43 -4.04 -8.17
C ARG A 94 13.05 -5.50 -8.06
N LEU A 95 11.85 -5.87 -8.47
CA LEU A 95 11.35 -7.24 -8.42
C LEU A 95 12.23 -8.19 -9.22
N ASN A 96 12.78 -7.77 -10.37
CA ASN A 96 13.73 -8.60 -11.13
C ASN A 96 14.99 -8.95 -10.32
N VAL A 97 15.49 -8.02 -9.50
CA VAL A 97 16.62 -8.27 -8.60
C VAL A 97 16.20 -9.20 -7.46
N GLU A 98 15.06 -8.92 -6.83
CA GLU A 98 14.54 -9.72 -5.71
C GLU A 98 14.22 -11.17 -6.12
N MET A 99 13.72 -11.39 -7.34
CA MET A 99 13.49 -12.74 -7.88
C MET A 99 14.79 -13.54 -7.95
N ARG A 100 15.90 -12.92 -8.38
CA ARG A 100 17.21 -13.56 -8.41
C ARG A 100 17.73 -13.83 -7.01
N HIS A 101 17.63 -12.86 -6.11
CA HIS A 101 18.01 -13.05 -4.71
C HIS A 101 17.24 -14.20 -4.07
N LEU A 102 15.94 -14.31 -4.31
CA LEU A 102 15.12 -15.40 -3.81
C LEU A 102 15.57 -16.75 -4.37
N ARG A 103 15.87 -16.85 -5.68
CA ARG A 103 16.42 -18.07 -6.28
C ARG A 103 17.75 -18.46 -5.62
N THR A 104 18.68 -17.52 -5.47
CA THR A 104 19.98 -17.78 -4.84
C THR A 104 19.81 -18.21 -3.40
N ALA A 105 18.98 -17.52 -2.62
CA ALA A 105 18.70 -17.88 -1.23
C ALA A 105 18.11 -19.29 -1.09
N ILE A 106 17.16 -19.67 -1.95
CA ILE A 106 16.60 -21.03 -1.97
C ILE A 106 17.67 -22.07 -2.31
N HIS A 107 18.47 -21.82 -3.35
CA HIS A 107 19.53 -22.74 -3.76
C HIS A 107 20.59 -22.93 -2.65
N ASP A 108 21.00 -21.85 -2.02
CA ASP A 108 22.00 -21.90 -0.95
C ASP A 108 21.45 -22.62 0.29
N GLU A 109 20.18 -22.37 0.65
CA GLU A 109 19.48 -23.06 1.74
C GLU A 109 19.36 -24.57 1.46
N GLU A 110 18.99 -24.99 0.24
CA GLU A 110 18.90 -26.40 -0.15
C GLU A 110 20.26 -27.09 -0.13
N ARG A 111 21.31 -26.40 -0.56
CA ARG A 111 22.70 -26.89 -0.53
C ARG A 111 23.19 -27.08 0.90
N GLU A 112 22.96 -26.09 1.76
CA GLU A 112 23.34 -26.15 3.18
C GLU A 112 22.60 -27.26 3.91
N ALA A 113 21.29 -27.38 3.69
CA ALA A 113 20.48 -28.45 4.28
C ALA A 113 20.98 -29.82 3.82
N SER A 114 21.22 -30.00 2.53
CA SER A 114 21.70 -31.26 1.95
C SER A 114 23.08 -31.65 2.50
N GLN A 115 24.00 -30.69 2.63
CA GLN A 115 25.32 -30.92 3.23
C GLN A 115 25.21 -31.30 4.70
N THR A 116 24.36 -30.62 5.46
CA THR A 116 24.13 -30.88 6.88
C THR A 116 23.55 -32.27 7.09
N ILE A 117 22.57 -32.67 6.28
CA ILE A 117 21.99 -34.02 6.27
C ILE A 117 23.06 -35.07 5.96
N ALA A 118 23.89 -34.85 4.92
CA ALA A 118 24.95 -35.77 4.57
C ALA A 118 25.98 -35.95 5.70
N ASN A 119 26.36 -34.86 6.36
CA ASN A 119 27.25 -34.89 7.51
C ASN A 119 26.65 -35.71 8.66
N PHE A 120 25.37 -35.46 9.01
CA PHE A 120 24.70 -36.23 10.06
C PHE A 120 24.51 -37.70 9.67
N ARG A 121 24.26 -38.04 8.40
CA ARG A 121 24.16 -39.45 7.99
C ARG A 121 25.43 -40.25 8.30
N HIS A 122 26.59 -39.59 8.34
CA HIS A 122 27.86 -40.23 8.71
C HIS A 122 28.06 -40.33 10.23
N SER A 123 27.62 -39.33 11.01
CA SER A 123 27.85 -39.29 12.47
C SER A 123 26.68 -39.82 13.31
N ASP A 124 25.45 -39.43 12.98
CA ASP A 124 24.20 -39.78 13.66
C ASP A 124 23.03 -39.86 12.65
N PRO A 125 22.73 -41.08 12.15
CA PRO A 125 21.66 -41.30 11.18
C PRO A 125 20.25 -40.93 11.69
N LEU A 126 20.01 -40.98 13.00
CA LEU A 126 18.69 -40.64 13.57
C LEU A 126 18.48 -39.13 13.53
N LEU A 127 19.52 -38.36 13.89
CA LEU A 127 19.50 -36.90 13.80
C LEU A 127 19.35 -36.43 12.34
N ALA A 128 20.01 -37.10 11.39
CA ALA A 128 19.83 -36.81 9.97
C ALA A 128 18.37 -36.95 9.52
N ARG A 129 17.69 -38.02 9.96
CA ARG A 129 16.28 -38.27 9.64
C ARG A 129 15.34 -37.24 10.24
N GLU A 130 15.59 -36.80 11.48
CA GLU A 130 14.79 -35.74 12.09
C GLU A 130 15.01 -34.39 11.41
N PHE A 131 16.26 -34.06 11.04
CA PHE A 131 16.57 -32.86 10.30
C PHE A 131 15.88 -32.85 8.92
N GLU A 132 15.95 -33.96 8.19
CA GLU A 132 15.19 -34.14 6.94
C GLU A 132 13.70 -33.87 7.15
N ARG A 133 13.08 -34.51 8.15
CA ARG A 133 11.66 -34.34 8.47
C ARG A 133 11.29 -32.89 8.76
N LEU A 134 12.13 -32.16 9.50
CA LEU A 134 11.92 -30.75 9.84
C LEU A 134 12.14 -29.82 8.63
N HIS A 135 13.03 -30.18 7.71
CA HIS A 135 13.30 -29.39 6.51
C HIS A 135 12.26 -29.61 5.38
N GLN A 136 11.59 -30.77 5.33
CA GLN A 136 10.60 -31.08 4.27
C GLN A 136 9.55 -29.98 4.01
N PRO A 137 8.89 -29.37 5.02
CA PRO A 137 7.90 -28.32 4.76
C PRO A 137 8.50 -27.10 4.08
N ARG A 138 9.76 -26.76 4.44
CA ARG A 138 10.48 -25.63 3.86
C ARG A 138 10.83 -25.90 2.39
N ALA A 139 11.35 -27.08 2.09
CA ALA A 139 11.61 -27.51 0.71
C ALA A 139 10.32 -27.49 -0.15
N ALA A 140 9.19 -27.93 0.39
CA ALA A 140 7.91 -27.88 -0.32
C ALA A 140 7.47 -26.44 -0.64
N VAL A 141 7.65 -25.50 0.29
CA VAL A 141 7.37 -24.08 0.06
C VAL A 141 8.33 -23.49 -0.97
N ASN A 142 9.63 -23.80 -0.89
CA ASN A 142 10.63 -23.36 -1.85
C ASN A 142 10.31 -23.87 -3.26
N ALA A 143 9.87 -25.12 -3.41
CA ALA A 143 9.43 -25.67 -4.70
C ALA A 143 8.25 -24.88 -5.31
N ILE A 144 7.29 -24.43 -4.49
CA ILE A 144 6.20 -23.55 -4.95
C ILE A 144 6.74 -22.20 -5.41
N HIS A 145 7.70 -21.62 -4.67
CA HIS A 145 8.32 -20.36 -5.04
C HIS A 145 9.07 -20.47 -6.37
N ILE A 146 9.92 -21.48 -6.53
CA ILE A 146 10.64 -21.74 -7.78
C ILE A 146 9.66 -21.93 -8.94
N HIS A 147 8.62 -22.73 -8.77
CA HIS A 147 7.61 -22.92 -9.82
C HIS A 147 6.94 -21.60 -10.25
N ARG A 148 6.60 -20.73 -9.29
CA ARG A 148 6.02 -19.42 -9.59
C ARG A 148 7.01 -18.51 -10.32
N LEU A 149 8.28 -18.51 -9.92
CA LEU A 149 9.34 -17.75 -10.59
C LEU A 149 9.54 -18.23 -12.03
N ASP A 150 9.56 -19.54 -12.25
CA ASP A 150 9.64 -20.12 -13.61
C ASP A 150 8.45 -19.72 -14.49
N CYS A 151 7.24 -19.67 -13.92
CA CYS A 151 6.05 -19.20 -14.64
C CYS A 151 6.14 -17.72 -15.01
N LEU A 152 6.62 -16.88 -14.10
CA LEU A 152 6.82 -15.44 -14.35
C LEU A 152 7.86 -15.20 -15.46
N GLU A 153 8.97 -15.93 -15.42
CA GLU A 153 10.00 -15.84 -16.48
C GLU A 153 9.46 -16.25 -17.84
N LYS A 154 8.70 -17.35 -17.91
CA LYS A 154 8.08 -17.80 -19.16
C LYS A 154 7.07 -16.79 -19.71
N GLN A 155 6.28 -16.17 -18.85
CA GLN A 155 5.22 -15.26 -19.26
C GLN A 155 5.78 -13.91 -19.76
N TYR A 156 6.88 -13.44 -19.17
CA TYR A 156 7.40 -12.08 -19.41
C TYR A 156 8.78 -12.03 -20.07
N GLY A 157 9.39 -13.18 -20.39
CA GLY A 157 10.69 -13.26 -21.07
C GLY A 157 11.84 -12.64 -20.26
N LEU A 158 11.77 -12.75 -18.93
CA LEU A 158 12.77 -12.17 -18.04
C LEU A 158 14.10 -12.95 -18.15
N PRO A 159 15.27 -12.27 -18.17
CA PRO A 159 16.56 -12.93 -18.28
C PRO A 159 16.88 -13.74 -17.01
N ARG A 160 17.15 -15.03 -17.22
CA ARG A 160 17.63 -15.99 -16.21
C ARG A 160 18.86 -15.47 -15.47
#